data_AF-A0ABC8RN14-F1
#
_entry.id   AF-A0ABC8RN14-F1
#
_cell.length_a   1.000
_cell.length_b   1.000
_cell.length_c   1.000
_cell.angle_alpha   90.00
_cell.angle_beta   90.00
_cell.angle_gamma   90.00
#
_symmetry.space_group_name_H-M   'P 1'
#
loop_
_entity.id
_entity.type
_entity.pdbx_description
1 polymer ?
#
loop_
_entity_poly.entity_id
_entity_poly.type
_entity_poly.pdbx_seq_one_letter_code
_entity_poly.pdbx_strand_id
1 'polypeptide(L)'
;MLEICLKFVCKGLESETSTLEQEAYPALDKLSISVSMLNLRRVRLIKGRLAALFGRVQKIRDELEHLLNDDIDMAEMYLTDKIVNQQLEELEPHDETENDANIIDDDSDGDTRNNKISSAILTTQKPRLEELEMLLEAYYVQIEGTLSRLSTLKFRLDKQALRQAL
;
A
#
# COMPACT_ATOMS: atom_id res chain seq x y z
N MET A 1 -3.42 -0.22 14.45
CA MET A 1 -4.27 -1.11 13.62
C MET A 1 -3.66 -1.35 12.24
N LEU A 2 -3.21 -0.32 11.52
CA LEU A 2 -2.55 -0.44 10.21
C LEU A 2 -1.41 -1.46 10.19
N GLU A 3 -0.46 -1.36 11.13
CA GLU A 3 0.67 -2.31 11.22
C GLU A 3 0.21 -3.78 11.32
N ILE A 4 -0.81 -4.05 12.14
CA ILE A 4 -1.34 -5.41 12.34
C ILE A 4 -1.96 -5.92 11.04
N CYS A 5 -2.72 -5.08 10.34
CA CYS A 5 -3.30 -5.40 9.05
C CYS A 5 -2.22 -5.67 8.00
N LEU A 6 -1.23 -4.78 7.86
CA LEU A 6 -0.10 -4.94 6.92
C LEU A 6 0.69 -6.22 7.21
N LYS A 7 1.00 -6.48 8.48
CA LYS A 7 1.67 -7.71 8.91
C LYS A 7 0.87 -8.96 8.55
N PHE A 8 -0.44 -8.93 8.74
CA PHE A 8 -1.31 -10.06 8.39
C PHE A 8 -1.35 -10.29 6.88
N VAL A 9 -1.51 -9.22 6.10
CA VAL A 9 -1.52 -9.26 4.64
C VAL A 9 -0.18 -9.78 4.10
N CYS A 10 0.95 -9.21 4.56
CA CYS A 10 2.28 -9.62 4.11
C CYS A 10 2.55 -11.09 4.42
N LYS A 11 2.23 -11.56 5.64
CA LYS A 11 2.33 -12.99 5.98
C LYS A 11 1.42 -13.86 5.10
N GLY A 12 0.21 -13.41 4.79
CA GLY A 12 -0.71 -14.12 3.91
C GLY A 12 -0.15 -14.28 2.50
N LEU A 13 0.36 -13.19 1.91
CA LEU A 13 0.98 -13.18 0.59
C LEU A 13 2.24 -14.04 0.53
N GLU A 14 3.09 -13.96 1.56
CA GLU A 14 4.30 -14.77 1.72
C GLU A 14 3.96 -16.27 1.77
N SER A 15 2.93 -16.64 2.54
CA SER A 15 2.45 -18.02 2.65
C SER A 15 1.87 -18.52 1.33
N GLU A 16 1.05 -17.71 0.67
CA GLU A 16 0.44 -18.05 -0.62
C GLU A 16 1.52 -18.21 -1.71
N THR A 17 2.51 -17.32 -1.73
CA THR A 17 3.67 -17.38 -2.63
C THR A 17 4.49 -18.66 -2.40
N SER A 18 4.81 -18.97 -1.14
CA SER A 18 5.59 -20.17 -0.79
C SER A 18 4.85 -21.46 -1.14
N THR A 19 3.53 -21.50 -0.90
CA THR A 19 2.68 -22.64 -1.30
C THR A 19 2.70 -22.83 -2.82
N LEU A 20 2.56 -21.72 -3.56
CA LEU A 20 2.56 -21.76 -5.02
C LEU A 20 3.91 -22.23 -5.59
N GLU A 21 5.03 -21.79 -5.01
CA GLU A 21 6.37 -22.26 -5.37
C GLU A 21 6.55 -23.76 -5.13
N GLN A 22 6.10 -24.26 -3.96
CA GLN A 22 6.15 -25.69 -3.62
C GLN A 22 5.32 -26.55 -4.56
N GLU A 23 4.22 -26.02 -5.11
CA GLU A 23 3.43 -26.71 -6.12
C GLU A 23 4.03 -26.61 -7.54
N ALA A 24 4.60 -25.45 -7.86
CA ALA A 24 5.10 -25.13 -9.19
C ALA A 24 6.42 -25.84 -9.52
N TYR A 25 7.39 -25.88 -8.61
CA TYR A 25 8.69 -26.50 -8.91
C TYR A 25 8.59 -28.00 -9.24
N PRO A 26 7.85 -28.83 -8.49
CA PRO A 26 7.66 -30.23 -8.85
C PRO A 26 6.83 -30.41 -10.13
N ALA A 27 5.88 -29.51 -10.40
CA ALA A 27 5.09 -29.56 -11.63
C ALA A 27 5.95 -29.26 -12.86
N LEU A 28 6.86 -28.30 -12.74
CA LEU A 28 7.86 -27.98 -13.77
C LEU A 28 8.79 -29.17 -14.02
N ASP A 29 9.35 -29.77 -12.97
CA ASP A 29 10.25 -30.91 -13.09
C ASP A 29 9.58 -32.11 -13.79
N LYS A 30 8.37 -32.47 -13.34
CA LYS A 30 7.56 -33.53 -13.97
C LYS A 30 7.24 -33.24 -15.42
N LEU A 31 6.89 -32.00 -15.74
CA LEU A 31 6.63 -31.59 -17.11
C LEU A 31 7.89 -31.73 -17.97
N SER A 32 9.08 -31.44 -17.41
CA SER A 32 10.36 -31.59 -18.09
C SER A 32 10.67 -33.02 -18.55
N ILE A 33 10.16 -34.02 -17.84
CA ILE A 33 10.43 -35.44 -18.09
C ILE A 33 9.30 -36.07 -18.92
N SER A 34 8.05 -35.60 -18.78
CA SER A 34 6.90 -36.14 -19.50
C SER A 34 5.86 -35.07 -19.84
N VAL A 35 5.68 -34.85 -21.15
CA VAL A 35 4.63 -34.00 -21.69
C VAL A 35 3.32 -34.79 -21.72
N SER A 36 2.47 -34.57 -20.71
CA SER A 36 1.14 -35.18 -20.61
C SER A 36 0.05 -34.13 -20.47
N MET A 37 -1.18 -34.45 -20.90
CA MET A 37 -2.34 -33.56 -20.75
C MET A 37 -2.57 -33.17 -19.27
N LEU A 38 -2.32 -34.10 -18.35
CA LEU A 38 -2.44 -33.87 -16.91
C LEU A 38 -1.42 -32.84 -16.42
N ASN A 39 -0.14 -32.98 -16.82
CA ASN A 39 0.93 -32.07 -16.43
C ASN A 39 0.71 -30.66 -17.00
N LEU A 40 0.27 -30.57 -18.26
CA LEU A 40 -0.06 -29.28 -18.90
C LEU A 40 -1.24 -28.58 -18.23
N ARG A 41 -2.30 -29.33 -17.86
CA ARG A 41 -3.43 -28.77 -17.09
C ARG A 41 -2.97 -28.25 -15.73
N ARG A 42 -2.13 -29.01 -15.02
CA ARG A 42 -1.58 -28.61 -13.72
C ARG A 42 -0.76 -27.32 -13.82
N VAL A 43 0.11 -27.20 -14.82
CA VAL A 43 0.90 -25.97 -15.05
C VAL A 43 0.02 -24.79 -15.44
N ARG A 44 -1.02 -24.97 -16.27
CA ARG A 44 -1.99 -23.91 -16.59
C ARG A 44 -2.73 -23.42 -15.34
N LEU A 45 -3.17 -24.32 -14.46
CA LEU A 45 -3.82 -23.96 -13.20
C LEU A 45 -2.88 -23.15 -12.30
N ILE A 46 -1.63 -23.60 -12.16
CA ILE A 46 -0.59 -22.90 -11.39
C ILE A 46 -0.34 -21.51 -11.99
N LYS A 47 -0.26 -21.39 -13.32
CA LYS A 47 -0.08 -20.10 -14.01
C LYS A 47 -1.26 -19.15 -13.76
N GLY A 48 -2.49 -19.66 -13.75
CA GLY A 48 -3.68 -18.87 -13.42
C GLY A 48 -3.64 -18.34 -11.98
N ARG A 49 -3.31 -19.21 -11.01
CA ARG A 49 -3.12 -18.81 -9.60
C ARG A 49 -1.99 -17.80 -9.44
N LEU A 50 -0.87 -18.00 -10.14
CA LEU A 50 0.25 -17.06 -10.16
C LEU A 50 -0.18 -15.68 -10.65
N ALA A 51 -0.91 -15.61 -11.77
CA ALA A 51 -1.37 -14.33 -12.31
C ALA A 51 -2.30 -13.60 -11.34
N ALA A 52 -3.23 -14.31 -10.70
CA ALA A 52 -4.13 -13.74 -9.71
C ALA A 52 -3.39 -13.23 -8.46
N LEU A 53 -2.45 -14.02 -7.92
CA LEU A 53 -1.62 -13.61 -6.79
C LEU A 53 -0.73 -12.42 -7.15
N PHE A 54 -0.07 -12.47 -8.30
CA PHE A 54 0.76 -11.37 -8.81
C PHE A 54 -0.02 -10.07 -8.89
N GLY A 55 -1.23 -10.09 -9.46
CA GLY A 55 -2.08 -8.89 -9.54
C GLY A 55 -2.48 -8.33 -8.17
N ARG A 56 -2.77 -9.21 -7.18
CA ARG A 56 -3.07 -8.77 -5.81
C ARG A 56 -1.87 -8.14 -5.12
N VAL A 57 -0.68 -8.74 -5.26
CA VAL A 57 0.56 -8.19 -4.68
C VAL A 57 0.94 -6.88 -5.35
N GLN A 58 0.83 -6.79 -6.68
CA GLN A 58 1.09 -5.56 -7.44
C GLN A 58 0.18 -4.43 -6.99
N LYS A 59 -1.13 -4.69 -6.83
CA LYS A 59 -2.06 -3.67 -6.34
C LYS A 59 -1.62 -3.15 -4.97
N ILE A 60 -1.26 -4.02 -4.03
CA ILE A 60 -0.83 -3.61 -2.69
C ILE A 60 0.45 -2.77 -2.77
N ARG A 61 1.39 -3.16 -3.64
CA ARG A 61 2.62 -2.42 -3.89
C ARG A 61 2.33 -1.01 -4.43
N ASP A 62 1.45 -0.89 -5.41
CA ASP A 62 1.11 0.40 -6.03
C ASP A 62 0.38 1.33 -5.03
N GLU A 63 -0.50 0.79 -4.19
CA GLU A 63 -1.19 1.56 -3.14
C GLU A 63 -0.21 2.01 -2.04
N LEU A 64 0.77 1.17 -1.67
CA LEU A 64 1.83 1.55 -0.72
C LEU A 64 2.76 2.63 -1.30
N GLU A 65 3.13 2.51 -2.59
CA GLU A 65 3.92 3.53 -3.29
C GLU A 65 3.18 4.85 -3.36
N HIS A 66 1.87 4.83 -3.65
CA HIS A 66 1.05 6.04 -3.68
C HIS A 66 1.03 6.74 -2.32
N LEU A 67 0.83 5.98 -1.23
CA LEU A 67 0.80 6.52 0.13
C LEU A 67 2.17 7.05 0.59
N LEU A 68 3.26 6.40 0.18
CA LEU A 68 4.63 6.85 0.48
C LEU A 68 5.02 8.12 -0.29
N ASN A 69 4.37 8.42 -1.41
CA ASN A 69 4.69 9.58 -2.25
C ASN A 69 4.00 10.87 -1.80
N ASP A 70 2.99 10.81 -0.91
CA ASP A 70 2.22 11.98 -0.47
C ASP A 70 2.10 12.06 1.07
N ASP A 71 2.87 12.98 1.66
CA ASP A 71 2.85 13.29 3.09
C ASP A 71 1.47 13.73 3.58
N ILE A 72 0.62 14.31 2.70
CA ILE A 72 -0.74 14.74 3.04
C ILE A 72 -1.63 13.52 3.25
N ASP A 73 -1.62 12.55 2.32
CA ASP A 73 -2.36 11.30 2.44
C ASP A 73 -1.92 10.52 3.68
N MET A 74 -0.62 10.55 3.97
CA MET A 74 -0.03 9.91 5.14
C MET A 74 -0.42 10.62 6.45
N ALA A 75 -0.53 11.96 6.45
CA ALA A 75 -1.01 12.75 7.59
C ALA A 75 -2.53 12.62 7.82
N GLU A 76 -3.33 12.43 6.76
CA GLU A 76 -4.78 12.23 6.89
C GLU A 76 -5.15 10.95 7.66
N MET A 77 -4.28 9.93 7.67
CA MET A 77 -4.47 8.75 8.50
C MET A 77 -4.46 9.05 10.01
N TYR A 78 -3.93 10.20 10.46
CA TYR A 78 -3.97 10.65 11.85
C TYR A 78 -5.26 11.40 12.22
N LEU A 79 -6.39 11.02 11.60
CA LEU A 79 -7.73 11.60 11.79
C LEU A 79 -8.15 11.78 13.27
N THR A 80 -7.64 10.94 14.18
CA THR A 80 -7.96 11.01 15.62
C THR A 80 -7.47 12.31 16.26
N ASP A 81 -6.29 12.81 15.88
CA ASP A 81 -5.77 14.08 16.42
C ASP A 81 -6.50 15.29 15.79
N LYS A 82 -6.99 15.15 14.56
CA LYS A 82 -7.73 16.21 13.85
C LYS A 82 -9.08 16.50 14.51
N ILE A 83 -9.79 15.45 14.98
CA ILE A 83 -11.08 15.58 15.68
C ILE A 83 -10.89 16.16 17.08
N VAL A 84 -9.86 15.73 17.81
CA VAL A 84 -9.59 16.22 19.17
C VAL A 84 -9.22 17.71 19.17
N ASN A 85 -8.45 18.16 18.17
CA ASN A 85 -8.11 19.59 18.05
C ASN A 85 -9.32 20.45 17.64
N GLN A 86 -10.20 19.97 16.75
CA GLN A 86 -11.45 20.68 16.42
C GLN A 86 -12.41 20.78 17.61
N GLN A 87 -12.50 19.75 18.44
CA GLN A 87 -13.35 19.77 19.64
C GLN A 87 -12.81 20.68 20.75
N LEU A 88 -11.50 20.95 20.77
CA LEU A 88 -10.87 21.82 21.76
C LEU A 88 -11.04 23.31 21.39
N GLU A 89 -11.06 23.65 20.10
CA GLU A 89 -11.36 25.00 19.60
C GLU A 89 -12.83 25.41 19.78
N GLU A 90 -13.77 24.46 19.83
CA GLU A 90 -15.20 24.73 20.05
C GLU A 90 -15.53 25.08 21.52
N LEU A 91 -14.55 24.97 22.44
CA LEU A 91 -14.71 25.20 23.87
C LEU A 91 -14.02 26.46 24.40
N GLU A 92 -13.37 27.28 23.56
CA GLU A 92 -12.91 28.61 24.00
C GLU A 92 -14.09 29.61 23.98
N PRO A 93 -14.47 30.21 25.12
CA PRO A 93 -15.45 31.28 25.14
C PRO A 93 -14.84 32.52 24.49
N HIS A 94 -15.43 32.96 23.39
CA HIS A 94 -15.11 34.21 22.72
C HIS A 94 -15.41 35.37 23.67
N ASP A 95 -14.38 35.93 24.32
CA ASP A 95 -14.53 37.09 25.18
C ASP A 95 -14.88 38.31 24.31
N GLU A 96 -15.98 38.95 24.65
CA GLU A 96 -16.53 40.11 23.97
C GLU A 96 -15.66 41.35 24.30
N THR A 97 -14.99 41.91 23.30
CA THR A 97 -14.56 43.31 23.37
C THR A 97 -15.09 44.05 22.16
N GLU A 98 -16.16 44.82 22.40
CA GLU A 98 -16.61 45.91 21.55
C GLU A 98 -15.46 46.87 21.26
N ASN A 99 -15.13 47.09 19.99
CA ASN A 99 -14.77 48.42 19.48
C ASN A 99 -14.70 48.49 17.95
N ASP A 100 -15.64 49.26 17.43
CA ASP A 100 -15.52 50.33 16.44
C ASP A 100 -15.00 50.04 15.02
N ALA A 101 -15.94 50.27 14.10
CA ALA A 101 -15.84 50.58 12.67
C ALA A 101 -14.46 50.48 11.98
N ASN A 102 -14.36 49.53 11.05
CA ASN A 102 -13.85 49.85 9.71
C ASN A 102 -14.35 48.85 8.67
N ILE A 103 -15.01 49.39 7.64
CA ILE A 103 -15.38 48.70 6.40
C ILE A 103 -14.09 48.58 5.58
N ILE A 104 -13.64 47.34 5.34
CA ILE A 104 -12.80 47.00 4.19
C ILE A 104 -13.41 45.74 3.58
N ASP A 105 -14.00 45.91 2.39
CA ASP A 105 -14.26 44.82 1.46
C ASP A 105 -12.92 44.10 1.19
N ASP A 106 -12.85 42.82 1.52
CA ASP A 106 -11.76 41.96 1.02
C ASP A 106 -12.33 40.57 0.70
N ASP A 107 -12.48 40.34 -0.60
CA ASP A 107 -12.60 39.03 -1.23
C ASP A 107 -11.45 38.14 -0.73
N SER A 108 -11.73 37.16 0.14
CA SER A 108 -10.68 36.23 0.57
C SER A 108 -11.21 34.83 0.82
N ASP A 109 -11.38 34.13 -0.29
CA ASP A 109 -10.86 32.80 -0.54
C ASP A 109 -10.79 31.85 0.67
N GLY A 110 -11.84 31.04 0.82
CA GLY A 110 -11.95 29.99 1.83
C GLY A 110 -10.85 28.93 1.79
N ASP A 111 -9.93 28.99 0.82
CA ASP A 111 -8.83 28.05 0.63
C ASP A 111 -7.61 28.36 1.52
N THR A 112 -7.41 29.63 1.91
CA THR A 112 -6.23 30.04 2.69
C THR A 112 -6.22 29.47 4.11
N ARG A 113 -7.39 29.29 4.74
CA ARG A 113 -7.52 28.73 6.10
C ARG A 113 -7.16 27.24 6.13
N ASN A 114 -7.65 26.46 5.16
CA ASN A 114 -7.36 25.03 5.08
C ASN A 114 -5.87 24.75 4.90
N ASN A 115 -5.19 25.53 4.05
CA ASN A 115 -3.77 25.34 3.78
C ASN A 115 -2.87 25.71 4.98
N LYS A 116 -3.25 26.73 5.77
CA LYS A 116 -2.56 27.07 7.03
C LYS A 116 -2.73 26.00 8.11
N ILE A 117 -3.92 25.40 8.21
CA ILE A 117 -4.18 24.33 9.18
C ILE A 117 -3.43 23.06 8.79
N SER A 118 -3.45 22.66 7.52
CA SER A 118 -2.68 21.49 7.03
C SER A 118 -1.19 21.65 7.26
N SER A 119 -0.62 22.83 6.96
CA SER A 119 0.81 23.09 7.20
C SER A 119 1.20 23.09 8.69
N ALA A 120 0.37 23.65 9.57
CA ALA A 120 0.60 23.58 11.02
C ALA A 120 0.54 22.13 11.54
N ILE A 121 -0.39 21.32 11.06
CA ILE A 121 -0.50 19.89 11.42
C ILE A 121 0.73 19.11 10.96
N LEU A 122 1.19 19.31 9.72
CA LEU A 122 2.39 18.65 9.20
C LEU A 122 3.63 18.97 10.05
N THR A 123 3.77 20.21 10.54
CA THR A 123 4.91 20.57 11.40
C THR A 123 4.86 19.95 12.79
N THR A 124 3.67 19.72 13.36
CA THR A 124 3.51 19.15 14.71
C THR A 124 3.57 17.62 14.72
N GLN A 125 3.18 16.97 13.62
CA GLN A 125 3.17 15.51 13.50
C GLN A 125 4.39 14.92 12.80
N LYS A 126 5.31 15.75 12.30
CA LYS A 126 6.52 15.34 11.59
C LYS A 126 7.26 14.11 12.16
N PRO A 127 7.56 14.01 13.47
CA PRO A 127 8.24 12.81 14.00
C PRO A 127 7.39 11.54 13.92
N ARG A 128 6.06 11.64 14.00
CA ARG A 128 5.15 10.49 13.85
C ARG A 128 4.97 10.09 12.38
N LEU A 129 5.06 11.07 11.49
CA LEU A 129 5.06 10.83 10.05
C LEU A 129 6.29 10.01 9.64
N GLU A 130 7.47 10.36 10.15
CA GLU A 130 8.73 9.65 9.86
C GLU A 130 8.72 8.20 10.41
N GLU A 131 8.18 7.98 11.61
CA GLU A 131 7.99 6.61 12.13
C GLU A 131 7.05 5.77 11.25
N LEU A 132 6.00 6.39 10.73
CA LEU A 132 5.04 5.74 9.83
C LEU A 132 5.65 5.48 8.44
N GLU A 133 6.40 6.42 7.90
CA GLU A 133 7.15 6.29 6.65
C GLU A 133 8.11 5.09 6.73
N MET A 134 8.96 5.04 7.77
CA MET A 134 9.87 3.90 8.00
C MET A 134 9.13 2.55 8.07
N LEU A 135 7.96 2.52 8.71
CA LEU A 135 7.14 1.32 8.79
C LEU A 135 6.62 0.90 7.40
N LEU A 136 6.08 1.85 6.64
CA LEU A 136 5.55 1.63 5.31
C LEU A 136 6.66 1.20 4.33
N GLU A 137 7.84 1.81 4.40
CA GLU A 137 9.03 1.42 3.63
C GLU A 137 9.43 -0.03 3.89
N ALA A 138 9.46 -0.46 5.15
CA ALA A 138 9.80 -1.83 5.51
C ALA A 138 8.84 -2.85 4.89
N TYR A 139 7.53 -2.56 4.91
CA TYR A 139 6.53 -3.41 4.26
C TYR A 139 6.59 -3.33 2.73
N TYR A 140 6.86 -2.15 2.17
CA TYR A 140 7.05 -1.97 0.73
C TYR A 140 8.20 -2.84 0.22
N VAL A 141 9.35 -2.84 0.90
CA VAL A 141 10.49 -3.72 0.58
C VAL A 141 10.11 -5.20 0.70
N GLN A 142 9.31 -5.59 1.69
CA GLN A 142 8.84 -6.98 1.81
C GLN A 142 7.92 -7.39 0.63
N ILE A 143 7.01 -6.50 0.23
CA ILE A 143 6.11 -6.72 -0.90
C ILE A 143 6.89 -6.80 -2.22
N GLU A 144 7.88 -5.94 -2.42
CA GLU A 144 8.82 -5.99 -3.55
C GLU A 144 9.59 -7.32 -3.58
N GLY A 145 10.07 -7.79 -2.43
CA GLY A 145 10.69 -9.11 -2.30
C GLY A 145 9.74 -10.24 -2.74
N THR A 146 8.46 -10.13 -2.38
CA THR A 146 7.43 -11.08 -2.80
C THR A 146 7.17 -11.02 -4.32
N LEU A 147 7.07 -9.83 -4.90
CA LEU A 147 6.93 -9.63 -6.35
C LEU A 147 8.11 -10.19 -7.13
N SER A 148 9.33 -10.01 -6.62
CA SER A 148 10.55 -10.55 -7.24
C SER A 148 10.53 -12.08 -7.32
N ARG A 149 10.11 -12.74 -6.24
CA ARG A 149 9.91 -14.20 -6.21
C ARG A 149 8.86 -14.66 -7.22
N LEU A 150 7.69 -14.00 -7.24
CA LEU A 150 6.62 -14.33 -8.19
C LEU A 150 7.04 -14.09 -9.65
N SER A 151 7.82 -13.03 -9.91
CA SER A 151 8.39 -12.72 -11.23
C SER A 151 9.36 -13.81 -11.69
N THR A 152 10.23 -14.26 -10.79
CA THR A 152 11.15 -15.38 -11.05
C THR A 152 10.37 -16.66 -11.38
N LEU A 153 9.32 -16.96 -10.61
CA LEU A 153 8.49 -18.13 -10.85
C LEU A 153 7.76 -18.05 -12.20
N LYS A 154 7.21 -16.89 -12.53
CA LYS A 154 6.56 -16.60 -13.81
C LYS A 154 7.52 -16.85 -14.98
N PHE A 155 8.71 -16.29 -14.90
CA PHE A 155 9.74 -16.47 -15.92
C PHE A 155 10.10 -17.95 -16.12
N ARG A 156 10.21 -18.73 -15.03
CA ARG A 156 10.48 -20.18 -15.12
C ARG A 156 9.33 -20.95 -15.78
N LEU A 157 8.08 -20.62 -15.45
CA LEU A 157 6.89 -21.22 -16.07
C LEU A 157 6.79 -20.90 -17.57
N ASP A 158 7.08 -19.66 -17.96
CA ASP A 158 7.05 -19.23 -19.36
C ASP A 158 8.17 -19.89 -20.18
N LYS A 159 9.39 -19.96 -19.63
CA LYS A 159 10.52 -20.65 -20.27
C LYS A 159 10.25 -22.15 -20.47
N GLN A 160 9.62 -22.81 -19.51
CA GLN A 160 9.25 -24.22 -19.61
C GLN A 160 8.21 -24.44 -20.71
N ALA A 161 7.23 -23.55 -20.84
CA ALA A 161 6.21 -23.63 -21.88
C ALA A 161 6.81 -23.49 -23.29
N LEU A 162 7.77 -22.56 -23.47
CA LEU A 162 8.50 -22.38 -24.73
C LEU A 162 9.31 -23.62 -25.13
N ARG A 163 9.97 -24.29 -24.17
CA ARG A 163 10.75 -25.51 -24.43
C ARG A 163 9.92 -26.70 -24.91
N GLN A 164 8.61 -26.70 -24.69
CA GLN A 164 7.72 -27.80 -25.10
C GLN A 164 6.89 -27.49 -26.34
N ALA A 165 6.98 -26.25 -26.85
CA ALA A 165 6.37 -25.86 -28.11
C ALA A 165 7.33 -26.04 -29.30
N LEU A 166 8.61 -26.35 -29.04
CA LEU A 166 9.66 -26.69 -29.99
C LEU A 166 9.93 -28.19 -29.94
#